data_AF-A0AAE1WYJ2-F1
#
_entry.id   AF-A0AAE1WYJ2-F1
#
_cell.length_a   1.000
_cell.length_b   1.000
_cell.length_c   1.000
_cell.angle_alpha   90.00
_cell.angle_beta   90.00
_cell.angle_gamma   90.00
#
_symmetry.space_group_name_H-M   'P 1'
#
loop_
_entity.id
_entity.type
_entity.pdbx_description
1 polymer ?
#
loop_
_entity_poly.entity_id
_entity_poly.type
_entity_poly.pdbx_seq_one_letter_code
_entity_poly.pdbx_strand_id
1 'polypeptide(L)'
;MDMILLPAEKRVIDSKWVFKLKLNPDDSVNRYEARLVAMGYNQIEETGCLALLVYVDDILPTSPSQDSIADVKRTIPEQNVVVRLLYLGFTRPDISYSVQQLSQFLQHPTDQHLCATLHVVRYLKGSPHTGLFFPSSNSFQLVAYTDADWASCVDTRRSVTGYCIFLGSTLVS
;
A
#
# COMPACT_ATOMS: atom_id res chain seq x y z
N MET A 1 14.63 2.73 7.05
CA MET A 1 14.13 1.34 7.02
C MET A 1 14.19 0.93 5.58
N ASP A 2 15.13 0.04 5.25
CA ASP A 2 15.59 -0.06 3.88
C ASP A 2 14.83 -1.15 3.15
N MET A 3 14.14 -0.77 2.08
CA MET A 3 13.53 -1.73 1.17
C MET A 3 14.63 -2.48 0.44
N ILE A 4 14.45 -3.79 0.29
CA ILE A 4 15.46 -4.65 -0.31
C ILE A 4 15.11 -4.85 -1.78
N LEU A 5 16.11 -4.72 -2.66
CA LEU A 5 15.98 -5.10 -4.07
C LEU A 5 15.76 -6.61 -4.16
N LEU A 6 14.84 -7.04 -5.02
CA LEU A 6 14.61 -8.46 -5.26
C LEU A 6 15.93 -9.16 -5.66
N PRO A 7 16.38 -10.19 -4.91
CA PRO A 7 17.55 -10.97 -5.31
C PRO A 7 17.28 -11.71 -6.63
N ALA A 8 18.27 -11.76 -7.52
CA ALA A 8 18.12 -12.27 -8.90
C ALA A 8 17.59 -13.72 -9.01
N GLU A 9 17.73 -14.53 -7.96
CA GLU A 9 17.33 -15.94 -7.93
C GLU A 9 15.97 -16.21 -7.27
N LYS A 10 15.27 -15.18 -6.79
CA LYS A 10 14.04 -15.35 -6.02
C LYS A 10 12.80 -15.09 -6.87
N ARG A 11 11.81 -15.98 -6.77
CA ARG A 11 10.50 -15.82 -7.43
C ARG A 11 9.59 -14.92 -6.60
N VAL A 12 8.88 -14.03 -7.29
CA VAL A 12 7.89 -13.13 -6.71
C VAL A 12 6.58 -13.87 -6.48
N ILE A 13 5.96 -13.64 -5.32
CA ILE A 13 4.57 -14.02 -5.09
C ILE A 13 3.69 -12.96 -5.75
N ASP A 14 2.94 -13.38 -6.75
CA ASP A 14 2.01 -12.51 -7.45
C ASP A 14 0.84 -12.13 -6.53
N SER A 15 0.14 -11.04 -6.82
CA SER A 15 -0.94 -10.54 -5.97
C SER A 15 -2.09 -10.02 -6.80
N LYS A 16 -3.32 -10.18 -6.31
CA LYS A 16 -4.53 -9.72 -7.00
C LYS A 16 -5.40 -8.90 -6.06
N TRP A 17 -5.90 -7.78 -6.56
CA TRP A 17 -6.90 -6.98 -5.84
C TRP A 17 -8.31 -7.52 -6.06
N VAL A 18 -9.06 -7.64 -4.98
CA VAL A 18 -10.50 -7.93 -4.97
C VAL A 18 -11.22 -6.73 -4.39
N PHE A 19 -12.03 -6.08 -5.21
CA PHE A 19 -12.87 -4.96 -4.80
C PHE A 19 -14.29 -5.44 -4.52
N LYS A 20 -14.86 -4.97 -3.40
CA LYS A 20 -16.27 -5.16 -3.08
C LYS A 20 -16.87 -3.80 -2.75
N LEU A 21 -17.97 -3.47 -3.41
CA LEU A 21 -18.76 -2.31 -3.10
C LEU A 21 -19.92 -2.76 -2.21
N LYS A 22 -19.98 -2.24 -0.98
CA LYS A 22 -21.11 -2.45 -0.09
C LYS A 22 -22.10 -1.31 -0.32
N LEU A 23 -23.28 -1.68 -0.78
CA LEU A 23 -24.42 -0.79 -0.94
C LEU A 23 -25.25 -0.81 0.33
N ASN A 24 -25.89 0.32 0.60
CA ASN A 24 -26.99 0.43 1.54
C ASN A 24 -28.27 -0.16 0.90
N PRO A 25 -29.34 -0.38 1.68
CA PRO A 25 -30.63 -0.83 1.16
C PRO A 25 -31.28 0.12 0.14
N ASP A 26 -30.82 1.37 0.07
CA ASP A 26 -31.27 2.42 -0.85
C ASP A 26 -30.38 2.55 -2.11
N ASP A 27 -29.53 1.54 -2.39
CA ASP A 27 -28.52 1.54 -3.45
C ASP A 27 -27.48 2.68 -3.37
N SER A 28 -27.42 3.42 -2.25
CA SER A 28 -26.33 4.35 -2.00
C SER A 28 -25.06 3.62 -1.59
N VAL A 29 -23.89 4.17 -1.93
CA VAL A 29 -22.61 3.56 -1.56
C VAL A 29 -22.39 3.71 -0.06
N ASN A 30 -22.33 2.58 0.65
CA ASN A 30 -21.98 2.55 2.07
C ASN A 30 -20.47 2.53 2.24
N ARG A 31 -19.80 1.57 1.58
CA ARG A 31 -18.38 1.34 1.79
C ARG A 31 -17.71 0.69 0.59
N TYR A 32 -16.54 1.21 0.22
CA TYR A 32 -15.60 0.55 -0.67
C TYR A 32 -14.69 -0.37 0.16
N GLU A 33 -14.68 -1.67 -0.15
CA GLU A 33 -13.73 -2.64 0.41
C GLU A 33 -12.74 -3.05 -0.68
N ALA A 34 -11.45 -3.02 -0.35
CA ALA A 34 -10.39 -3.61 -1.16
C ALA A 34 -9.75 -4.74 -0.36
N ARG A 35 -9.38 -5.84 -1.02
CA ARG A 35 -8.60 -6.92 -0.44
C ARG A 35 -7.44 -7.21 -1.37
N LEU A 36 -6.22 -7.14 -0.85
CA LEU A 36 -5.05 -7.66 -1.55
C LEU A 36 -4.95 -9.15 -1.25
N VAL A 37 -4.92 -9.98 -2.29
CA VAL A 37 -4.84 -11.43 -2.16
C VAL A 37 -3.51 -11.88 -2.76
N ALA A 38 -2.64 -12.46 -1.94
CA ALA A 38 -1.45 -13.13 -2.42
C ALA A 38 -1.83 -14.40 -3.19
N MET A 39 -1.30 -14.55 -4.40
CA MET A 39 -1.54 -15.67 -5.28
C MET A 39 -0.53 -16.79 -4.98
N GLY A 40 -0.82 -17.54 -3.90
CA GLY A 40 0.10 -18.53 -3.31
C GLY A 40 0.38 -19.80 -4.14
N TYR A 41 -0.18 -19.95 -5.34
CA TYR A 41 0.03 -21.14 -6.18
C TYR A 41 1.46 -21.25 -6.76
N ASN A 42 2.26 -20.18 -6.66
CA ASN A 42 3.68 -20.16 -7.06
C ASN A 42 4.65 -20.25 -5.87
N GLN A 43 4.16 -20.55 -4.66
CA GLN A 43 5.00 -20.70 -3.48
C GLN A 43 5.78 -22.02 -3.57
N ILE A 44 7.11 -21.95 -3.65
CA ILE A 44 7.99 -23.13 -3.67
C ILE A 44 8.53 -23.32 -2.25
N GLU A 45 8.17 -24.42 -1.59
CA GLU A 45 8.66 -24.75 -0.24
C GLU A 45 10.19 -24.90 -0.16
N GLU A 46 10.85 -25.25 -1.26
CA GLU A 46 12.29 -25.57 -1.28
C GLU A 46 13.23 -24.36 -1.22
N THR A 47 12.76 -23.15 -1.54
CA THR A 47 13.58 -21.93 -1.36
C THR A 47 12.97 -21.14 -0.23
N GLY A 48 13.54 -21.30 0.95
CA GLY A 48 13.11 -20.69 2.20
C GLY A 48 13.15 -19.16 2.28
N CYS A 49 12.53 -18.45 1.35
CA CYS A 49 12.32 -17.00 1.42
C CYS A 49 11.02 -16.65 0.67
N LEU A 50 10.11 -15.93 1.31
CA LEU A 50 8.95 -15.33 0.66
C LEU A 50 9.28 -13.85 0.38
N ALA A 51 9.29 -13.47 -0.90
CA ALA A 51 9.33 -12.06 -1.31
C ALA A 51 7.94 -11.68 -1.80
N LEU A 52 7.25 -10.82 -1.05
CA LEU A 52 6.00 -10.22 -1.48
C LEU A 52 6.33 -8.93 -2.24
N LEU A 53 6.16 -8.96 -3.56
CA LEU A 53 6.27 -7.78 -4.42
C LEU A 53 4.87 -7.49 -4.95
N VAL A 54 4.23 -6.47 -4.38
CA VAL A 54 2.92 -6.00 -4.86
C VAL A 54 3.18 -5.08 -6.03
N TYR A 55 2.82 -5.53 -7.24
CA TYR A 55 3.02 -4.73 -8.45
C TYR A 55 2.07 -3.52 -8.48
N VAL A 56 2.66 -2.38 -8.82
CA VAL A 56 2.00 -1.07 -8.87
C VAL A 56 1.05 -0.97 -10.07
N ASP A 57 1.27 -1.76 -11.11
CA ASP A 57 0.46 -1.75 -12.34
C ASP A 57 -0.98 -2.23 -12.11
N ASP A 58 -1.25 -2.99 -11.04
CA ASP A 58 -2.62 -3.34 -10.65
C ASP A 58 -3.37 -2.18 -9.96
N ILE A 59 -2.64 -1.18 -9.45
CA ILE A 59 -3.20 -0.06 -8.69
C ILE A 59 -3.83 0.97 -9.63
N LEU A 60 -3.24 1.19 -10.81
CA LEU A 60 -3.80 2.04 -11.88
C LEU A 60 -3.57 1.37 -13.25
N PRO A 61 -4.62 1.12 -14.06
CA PRO A 61 -4.44 0.83 -15.48
C PRO A 61 -4.01 2.13 -16.16
N THR A 62 -2.73 2.46 -16.04
CA THR A 62 -2.16 3.67 -16.64
C THR A 62 -1.39 3.23 -17.86
N SER A 63 -2.06 3.32 -19.01
CA SER A 63 -1.39 3.26 -20.29
C SER A 63 -0.27 4.31 -20.32
N PRO A 64 0.85 4.06 -21.01
CA PRO A 64 2.02 4.95 -21.05
C PRO A 64 1.75 6.34 -21.66
N SER A 65 0.51 6.64 -22.07
CA SER A 65 0.10 7.87 -22.75
C SER A 65 -0.88 8.75 -21.94
N GLN A 66 -1.17 8.45 -20.68
CA GLN A 66 -2.20 9.16 -19.90
C GLN A 66 -1.62 9.98 -18.74
N ASP A 67 -1.02 11.11 -19.07
CA ASP A 67 -0.52 12.10 -18.09
C ASP A 67 -1.54 13.21 -17.75
N SER A 68 -2.69 13.24 -18.42
CA SER A 68 -3.75 14.20 -18.11
C SER A 68 -4.50 13.76 -16.84
N ILE A 69 -4.37 14.54 -15.77
CA ILE A 69 -5.12 14.41 -14.50
C ILE A 69 -6.63 14.20 -14.74
N ALA A 70 -7.16 14.81 -15.81
CA ALA A 70 -8.56 14.71 -16.23
C ALA A 70 -8.97 13.31 -16.74
N ASP A 71 -8.04 12.53 -17.29
CA ASP A 71 -8.32 11.18 -17.83
C ASP A 71 -8.33 10.15 -16.70
N VAL A 72 -7.43 10.29 -15.71
CA VAL A 72 -7.38 9.42 -14.53
C VAL A 72 -8.67 9.57 -13.69
N LYS A 73 -9.20 10.79 -13.56
CA LYS A 73 -10.48 11.06 -12.89
C LYS A 73 -11.67 10.28 -13.48
N ARG A 74 -11.63 9.96 -14.78
CA ARG A 74 -12.73 9.27 -15.48
C ARG A 74 -12.72 7.75 -15.28
N THR A 75 -11.56 7.16 -14.99
CA THR A 75 -11.39 5.70 -15.01
C THR A 75 -11.62 5.08 -13.63
N ILE A 76 -11.19 5.71 -12.54
CA ILE A 76 -11.32 5.16 -11.18
C ILE A 76 -11.55 6.31 -10.19
N PRO A 77 -12.52 6.20 -9.26
CA PRO A 77 -12.68 7.14 -8.15
C PRO A 77 -11.39 7.27 -7.34
N GLU A 78 -10.98 8.51 -7.01
CA GLU A 78 -9.74 8.79 -6.26
C GLU A 78 -9.67 8.02 -4.94
N GLN A 79 -10.83 7.88 -4.29
CA GLN A 79 -11.01 7.12 -3.05
C GLN A 79 -10.55 5.67 -3.18
N ASN A 80 -10.83 5.02 -4.32
CA ASN A 80 -10.40 3.64 -4.55
C ASN A 80 -8.89 3.55 -4.69
N VAL A 81 -8.24 4.56 -5.25
CA VAL A 81 -6.78 4.61 -5.40
C VAL A 81 -6.13 4.78 -4.03
N VAL A 82 -6.60 5.73 -3.22
CA VAL A 82 -6.10 5.96 -1.87
C VAL A 82 -6.32 4.73 -0.97
N VAL A 83 -7.46 4.05 -1.09
CA VAL A 83 -7.71 2.79 -0.38
C VAL A 83 -6.73 1.69 -0.80
N ARG A 84 -6.44 1.53 -2.11
CA ARG A 84 -5.41 0.59 -2.59
C ARG A 84 -4.04 0.93 -2.02
N LEU A 85 -3.67 2.21 -2.04
CA LEU A 85 -2.42 2.67 -1.48
C LEU A 85 -2.34 2.40 0.03
N LEU A 86 -3.45 2.51 0.77
CA LEU A 86 -3.47 2.26 2.22
C LEU A 86 -3.08 0.82 2.54
N TYR A 87 -3.60 -0.13 1.76
CA TYR A 87 -3.21 -1.53 1.86
C TYR A 87 -1.75 -1.75 1.45
N LEU A 88 -1.27 -1.04 0.42
CA LEU A 88 0.13 -1.10 0.02
C LEU A 88 1.06 -0.58 1.13
N GLY A 89 0.66 0.44 1.89
CA GLY A 89 1.41 1.02 3.00
C GLY A 89 1.85 0.01 4.07
N PHE A 90 1.09 -1.07 4.30
CA PHE A 90 1.51 -2.16 5.20
C PHE A 90 2.71 -2.95 4.68
N THR A 91 2.87 -3.04 3.36
CA THR A 91 3.98 -3.72 2.69
C THR A 91 5.08 -2.78 2.22
N ARG A 92 4.80 -1.47 2.22
CA ARG A 92 5.64 -0.37 1.75
C ARG A 92 5.62 0.74 2.80
N PRO A 93 6.36 0.58 3.91
CA PRO A 93 6.36 1.56 5.01
C PRO A 93 6.88 2.94 4.57
N ASP A 94 7.65 3.00 3.48
CA ASP A 94 8.15 4.22 2.85
C ASP A 94 7.04 5.18 2.40
N ILE A 95 5.88 4.66 1.98
CA ILE A 95 4.72 5.50 1.59
C ILE A 95 3.66 5.61 2.69
N SER A 96 3.78 4.85 3.78
CA SER A 96 2.73 4.66 4.79
C SER A 96 2.23 5.99 5.36
N TYR A 97 3.16 6.88 5.74
CA TYR A 97 2.82 8.20 6.26
C TYR A 97 2.04 9.05 5.25
N SER A 98 2.54 9.17 4.01
CA SER A 98 1.90 10.00 2.98
C SER A 98 0.49 9.50 2.64
N VAL A 99 0.33 8.18 2.56
CA VAL A 99 -0.96 7.55 2.28
C VAL A 99 -1.93 7.70 3.45
N GLN A 100 -1.45 7.59 4.68
CA GLN A 100 -2.26 7.81 5.87
C GLN A 100 -2.78 9.25 5.94
N GLN A 101 -1.96 10.24 5.56
CA GLN A 101 -2.40 11.63 5.46
C GLN A 101 -3.48 11.79 4.36
N LEU A 102 -3.28 11.21 3.18
CA LEU A 102 -4.28 11.25 2.10
C LEU A 102 -5.60 10.57 2.48
N SER A 103 -5.56 9.52 3.29
CA SER A 103 -6.75 8.78 3.72
C SER A 103 -7.72 9.63 4.57
N GLN A 104 -7.22 10.70 5.20
CA GLN A 104 -8.05 11.60 6.02
C GLN A 104 -9.06 12.38 5.18
N PHE A 105 -8.76 12.58 3.88
CA PHE A 105 -9.58 13.38 2.96
C PHE A 105 -10.45 12.53 2.02
N LEU A 106 -10.65 11.24 2.33
CA LEU A 106 -11.44 10.33 1.50
C LEU A 106 -12.91 10.75 1.34
N GLN A 107 -13.51 11.39 2.34
CA GLN A 107 -14.91 11.83 2.27
C GLN A 107 -15.12 12.97 1.27
N HIS A 108 -14.15 13.89 1.17
CA HIS A 108 -14.20 15.05 0.29
C HIS A 108 -12.83 15.29 -0.35
N PRO A 109 -12.45 14.49 -1.37
CA PRO A 109 -11.18 14.66 -2.05
C PRO A 109 -11.17 15.95 -2.89
N THR A 110 -9.98 16.54 -3.04
CA THR A 110 -9.76 17.80 -3.78
C THR A 110 -8.69 17.57 -4.83
N ASP A 111 -8.63 18.41 -5.86
CA ASP A 111 -7.63 18.31 -6.94
C ASP A 111 -6.18 18.28 -6.43
N GLN A 112 -5.90 18.96 -5.31
CA GLN A 112 -4.60 18.90 -4.65
C GLN A 112 -4.30 17.51 -4.07
N HIS A 113 -5.28 16.87 -3.45
CA HIS A 113 -5.18 15.49 -2.94
C HIS A 113 -5.02 14.49 -4.08
N LEU A 114 -5.68 14.70 -5.22
CA LEU A 114 -5.47 13.90 -6.43
C LEU A 114 -4.04 14.01 -6.93
N CYS A 115 -3.52 15.23 -7.07
CA CYS A 115 -2.13 15.46 -7.51
C CYS A 115 -1.14 14.75 -6.58
N ALA A 116 -1.33 14.84 -5.27
CA ALA A 116 -0.51 14.14 -4.29
C ALA A 116 -0.64 12.61 -4.40
N THR A 117 -1.86 12.09 -4.59
CA THR A 117 -2.09 10.66 -4.81
C THR A 117 -1.37 10.16 -6.07
N LEU A 118 -1.45 10.91 -7.18
CA LEU A 118 -0.74 10.60 -8.42
C LEU A 118 0.77 10.67 -8.26
N HIS A 119 1.28 11.60 -7.44
CA HIS A 119 2.69 11.67 -7.12
C HIS A 119 3.18 10.40 -6.41
N VAL A 120 2.44 9.91 -5.41
CA VAL A 120 2.74 8.63 -4.74
C VAL A 120 2.73 7.47 -5.73
N VAL A 121 1.75 7.41 -6.64
CA VAL A 121 1.70 6.34 -7.64
C VAL A 121 2.86 6.42 -8.64
N ARG A 122 3.26 7.62 -9.06
CA ARG A 122 4.42 7.84 -9.93
C ARG A 122 5.73 7.43 -9.24
N TYR A 123 5.87 7.74 -7.95
CA TYR A 123 7.01 7.29 -7.14
C TYR A 123 7.10 5.76 -7.12
N LEU A 124 5.98 5.09 -6.85
CA LEU A 124 5.91 3.64 -6.83
C LEU A 124 6.29 3.00 -8.17
N LYS A 125 5.86 3.59 -9.29
CA LYS A 125 6.26 3.16 -10.64
C LYS A 125 7.76 3.31 -10.92
N GLY A 126 8.43 4.24 -10.27
CA GLY A 126 9.89 4.41 -10.37
C GLY A 126 10.68 3.33 -9.64
N SER A 127 10.06 2.62 -8.69
CA SER A 127 10.70 1.59 -7.86
C SER A 127 9.85 0.29 -7.81
N PRO A 128 9.71 -0.44 -8.93
CA PRO A 128 8.87 -1.64 -8.97
C PRO A 128 9.53 -2.87 -8.33
N HIS A 129 10.85 -2.88 -8.14
CA HIS A 129 11.61 -4.07 -7.69
C HIS A 129 12.00 -4.04 -6.20
N THR A 130 11.43 -3.13 -5.43
CA THR A 130 11.71 -2.96 -3.99
C THR A 130 10.52 -3.43 -3.16
N GLY A 131 10.78 -4.29 -2.17
CA GLY A 131 9.74 -4.83 -1.30
C GLY A 131 10.28 -5.32 0.04
N LEU A 132 9.39 -5.98 0.81
CA LEU A 132 9.75 -6.65 2.05
C LEU A 132 10.27 -8.06 1.77
N PHE A 133 11.34 -8.41 2.47
CA PHE A 133 11.94 -9.73 2.41
C PHE A 133 11.60 -10.52 3.68
N PHE A 134 11.03 -11.71 3.51
CA PHE A 134 10.76 -12.64 4.61
C PHE A 134 11.61 -13.91 4.46
N PRO A 135 12.68 -14.10 5.25
CA PRO A 135 13.41 -15.35 5.28
C PRO A 135 12.60 -16.45 5.97
N SER A 136 12.73 -17.69 5.53
CA SER A 136 12.10 -18.86 6.19
C SER A 136 12.77 -19.18 7.51
N SER A 137 14.08 -18.93 7.61
CA SER A 137 14.85 -19.06 8.83
C SER A 137 14.71 -17.76 9.61
N ASN A 138 13.70 -17.68 10.47
CA ASN A 138 13.50 -16.53 11.34
C ASN A 138 13.10 -16.98 12.74
N SER A 139 13.47 -16.21 13.76
CA SER A 139 13.02 -16.48 15.12
C SER A 139 11.53 -16.11 15.22
N PHE A 140 10.75 -16.92 15.95
CA PHE A 140 9.33 -16.64 16.23
C PHE A 140 9.14 -15.59 17.33
N GLN A 141 10.13 -14.71 17.53
CA GLN A 141 10.07 -13.68 18.56
C GLN A 141 9.31 -12.47 18.02
N LEU A 142 8.20 -12.10 18.67
CA LEU A 142 7.46 -10.90 18.32
C LEU A 142 8.02 -9.69 19.08
N VAL A 143 8.47 -8.66 18.36
CA VAL A 143 8.96 -7.39 18.93
C VAL A 143 8.17 -6.26 18.31
N ALA A 144 7.64 -5.34 19.13
CA ALA A 144 6.92 -4.17 18.66
C ALA A 144 7.57 -2.90 19.20
N TYR A 145 7.77 -1.92 18.33
CA TYR A 145 8.16 -0.57 18.70
C TYR A 145 6.99 0.37 18.42
N THR A 146 6.83 1.36 19.27
CA THR A 146 5.80 2.38 19.16
C THR A 146 6.43 3.73 19.45
N ASP A 147 6.06 4.72 18.67
CA ASP A 147 6.50 6.09 18.83
C ASP A 147 5.31 7.03 18.61
N ALA A 148 5.34 8.20 19.26
CA ALA A 148 4.25 9.15 19.19
C ALA A 148 4.78 10.58 19.16
N ASP A 149 4.50 11.28 18.07
CA ASP A 149 4.86 12.70 17.95
C ASP A 149 3.78 13.58 18.57
N TRP A 150 4.19 14.62 19.31
CA TRP A 150 3.25 15.57 19.88
C TRP A 150 2.78 16.61 18.85
N ALA A 151 1.48 16.64 18.59
CA ALA A 151 0.81 17.66 17.77
C ALA A 151 1.39 17.84 16.34
N SER A 152 1.91 16.76 15.76
CA SER A 152 2.54 16.72 14.44
C SER A 152 1.56 17.07 13.30
N CYS A 153 0.26 16.75 13.44
CA CYS A 153 -0.74 17.16 12.46
C CYS A 153 -0.97 18.68 12.52
N VAL A 154 -0.63 19.41 11.45
CA VAL A 154 -0.76 20.87 11.37
C VAL A 154 -2.22 21.31 11.49
N ASP A 155 -3.14 20.57 10.88
CA ASP A 155 -4.55 20.95 10.81
C ASP A 155 -5.29 20.71 12.13
N THR A 156 -5.09 19.55 12.75
CA THR A 156 -5.85 19.14 13.94
C THR A 156 -5.07 19.26 15.23
N ARG A 157 -3.76 19.53 15.16
CA ARG A 157 -2.81 19.51 16.30
C ARG A 157 -2.84 18.20 17.10
N ARG A 158 -3.30 17.12 16.47
CA ARG A 158 -3.31 15.78 17.06
C ARG A 158 -1.93 15.14 16.94
N SER A 159 -1.61 14.35 17.96
CA SER A 159 -0.44 13.49 17.95
C SER A 159 -0.59 12.39 16.90
N VAL A 160 0.51 12.02 16.25
CA VAL A 160 0.56 10.93 15.28
C VAL A 160 1.34 9.80 15.91
N THR A 161 0.70 8.66 16.06
CA THR A 161 1.32 7.44 16.59
C THR A 161 1.82 6.59 15.42
N GLY A 162 3.11 6.25 15.45
CA GLY A 162 3.72 5.26 14.57
C GLY A 162 3.99 3.97 15.35
N TYR A 163 3.90 2.83 14.67
CA TYR A 163 4.32 1.56 15.24
C TYR A 163 4.98 0.71 14.17
N CYS A 164 5.83 -0.21 14.60
CA CYS A 164 6.38 -1.25 13.74
C CYS A 164 6.50 -2.56 14.52
N ILE A 165 6.05 -3.64 13.90
CA ILE A 165 5.98 -4.98 14.48
C ILE A 165 6.91 -5.90 13.68
N PHE A 166 7.89 -6.45 14.38
CA PHE A 166 8.85 -7.41 13.85
C PHE A 166 8.52 -8.81 14.35
N LEU A 167 8.54 -9.77 13.42
CA LEU A 167 8.67 -11.18 13.73
C LEU A 167 10.14 -11.56 13.50
N GLY A 168 10.87 -11.85 14.56
CA GLY A 168 12.32 -12.02 14.54
C GLY A 168 13.03 -10.81 13.94
N SER A 169 13.59 -10.97 12.74
CA SER A 169 14.26 -9.89 11.99
C SER A 169 13.40 -9.25 10.87
N THR A 170 12.17 -9.71 10.66
CA THR A 170 11.30 -9.23 9.56
C THR A 170 10.22 -8.30 10.06
N LEU A 171 10.03 -7.18 9.37
CA LEU A 171 8.87 -6.32 9.54
C LEU A 171 7.61 -6.97 8.99
N VAL A 172 6.56 -7.01 9.80
CA VAL A 172 5.24 -7.55 9.44
C VAL A 172 4.17 -6.46 9.39
N SER A 173 4.33 -5.37 10.17
CA SER A 173 3.38 -4.24 10.20
C SER A 173 4.03 -2.95 10.65
#